data_AF-A0A6D1AE74-F1
#
_entry.id   AF-A0A6D1AE74-F1
#
_cell.length_a   1.000
_cell.length_b   1.000
_cell.length_c   1.000
_cell.angle_alpha   90.00
_cell.angle_beta   90.00
_cell.angle_gamma   90.00
#
_symmetry.space_group_name_H-M   'P 1'
#
loop_
_entity.id
_entity.type
_entity.pdbx_description
1 polymer ?
#
loop_
_entity_poly.entity_id
_entity_poly.type
_entity_poly.pdbx_seq_one_letter_code
_entity_poly.pdbx_strand_id
1 'polypeptide(L)'
;DALLVLVEPSGPACHTGSYSCFTKEQTEEQAADRFGIMNELERVIAERQAEMPEGAYTTYLFREGVDKILKKVGEEASEVIIAAKNRDHEELKWEAADLLYHLLVLLREQSLPLDDVLDVLKKRHSEIEQ
;
A
#
# COMPACT_ATOMS: atom_id res chain seq x y z
N ASP A 1 16.17 24.78 20.76
CA ASP A 1 15.15 25.32 21.69
C ASP A 1 13.74 24.96 21.22
N ALA A 2 13.53 23.68 20.89
CA ALA A 2 12.25 23.17 20.43
C ALA A 2 11.99 21.80 21.06
N LEU A 3 10.71 21.44 21.17
CA LEU A 3 10.25 20.12 21.57
C LEU A 3 9.31 19.58 20.50
N LEU A 4 9.46 18.30 20.19
CA LEU A 4 8.57 17.53 19.34
C LEU A 4 7.77 16.58 20.23
N VAL A 5 6.45 16.58 20.06
CA VAL A 5 5.55 15.76 20.86
C VAL A 5 4.67 14.95 19.91
N LEU A 6 4.67 13.63 20.10
CA LEU A 6 3.78 12.70 19.41
C LEU A 6 2.48 12.57 20.22
N VAL A 7 1.34 12.68 19.54
CA VAL A 7 0.01 12.70 20.18
C VAL A 7 -0.98 11.90 19.35
N GLU A 8 -1.86 11.15 20.01
CA GLU A 8 -3.07 10.57 19.41
C GLU A 8 -4.24 11.58 19.49
N PRO A 9 -4.77 12.07 18.35
CA PRO A 9 -5.81 13.08 18.36
C PRO A 9 -7.20 12.49 18.66
N SER A 10 -7.95 13.13 19.56
CA SER A 10 -9.35 12.77 19.86
C SER A 10 -10.33 13.61 19.03
N GLY A 11 -10.31 13.40 17.71
CA GLY A 11 -11.09 14.17 16.73
C GLY A 11 -10.23 15.12 15.87
N PRO A 12 -10.84 15.87 14.93
CA PRO A 12 -10.11 16.75 14.04
C PRO A 12 -9.43 17.88 14.81
N ALA A 13 -8.11 18.05 14.60
CA ALA A 13 -7.35 19.08 15.31
C ALA A 13 -7.61 20.49 14.75
N CYS A 14 -8.11 20.61 13.51
CA CYS A 14 -8.38 21.88 12.88
C CYS A 14 -9.84 22.31 13.05
N HIS A 15 -10.04 23.61 13.28
CA HIS A 15 -11.34 24.25 13.40
C HIS A 15 -12.23 24.17 12.14
N THR A 16 -11.66 23.81 10.99
CA THR A 16 -12.41 23.55 9.74
C THR A 16 -12.91 22.10 9.63
N GLY A 17 -12.60 21.25 10.62
CA GLY A 17 -12.87 19.82 10.58
C GLY A 17 -11.76 18.99 9.91
N SER A 18 -10.66 19.59 9.46
CA SER A 18 -9.51 18.85 8.92
C SER A 18 -8.59 18.26 10.01
N TYR A 19 -7.80 17.25 9.63
CA TYR A 19 -6.88 16.56 10.55
C TYR A 19 -5.78 17.45 11.11
N SER A 20 -5.29 18.43 10.33
CA SER A 20 -4.27 19.38 10.77
C SER A 20 -4.59 20.80 10.32
N CYS A 21 -3.97 21.79 10.98
CA CYS A 21 -4.04 23.20 10.60
C CYS A 21 -3.28 23.50 9.29
N PHE A 22 -2.34 22.63 8.89
CA PHE A 22 -1.54 22.77 7.69
C PHE A 22 -2.22 22.05 6.53
N THR A 23 -3.22 22.71 5.95
CA THR A 23 -3.95 22.18 4.78
C THR A 23 -3.15 22.51 3.52
N LYS A 24 -2.41 21.51 2.99
CA LYS A 24 -1.63 21.50 1.74
C LYS A 24 -1.45 22.88 1.06
N GLU A 25 -0.65 23.75 1.66
CA GLU A 25 0.16 24.67 0.86
C GLU A 25 1.27 23.81 0.27
N GLN A 26 1.31 23.75 -1.06
CA GLN A 26 2.37 23.06 -1.80
C GLN A 26 3.69 23.75 -1.50
N THR A 27 4.42 23.25 -0.51
CA THR A 27 5.84 23.53 -0.36
C THR A 27 6.61 22.52 -1.19
N GLU A 28 7.12 22.98 -2.32
CA GLU A 28 8.31 22.40 -2.96
C GLU A 28 9.35 22.14 -1.85
N GLU A 29 9.92 20.92 -1.80
CA GLU A 29 10.87 20.42 -0.77
C GLU A 29 10.29 19.81 0.54
N GLN A 30 9.22 19.04 0.45
CA GLN A 30 9.21 17.76 1.17
C GLN A 30 9.52 16.70 0.13
N ALA A 31 10.60 15.93 0.30
CA ALA A 31 10.78 14.71 -0.47
C ALA A 31 9.46 13.94 -0.32
N ALA A 32 8.65 13.91 -1.39
CA ALA A 32 7.34 13.29 -1.38
C ALA A 32 7.52 11.93 -0.72
N ASP A 33 6.73 11.62 0.31
CA ASP A 33 6.80 10.32 0.97
C ASP A 33 6.80 9.25 -0.12
N ARG A 34 7.98 8.65 -0.35
CA ARG A 34 8.21 7.75 -1.47
C ARG A 34 7.32 6.51 -1.39
N PHE A 35 6.76 6.25 -0.20
CA PHE A 35 5.83 5.17 0.08
C PHE A 35 4.38 5.65 0.22
N GLY A 36 4.10 6.95 0.06
CA GLY A 36 2.75 7.50 0.22
C GLY A 36 1.72 6.89 -0.73
N ILE A 37 2.16 6.40 -1.90
CA ILE A 37 1.30 5.66 -2.83
C ILE A 37 0.82 4.31 -2.26
N MET A 38 1.61 3.64 -1.42
CA MET A 38 1.21 2.37 -0.79
C MET A 38 0.07 2.62 0.20
N ASN A 39 0.20 3.67 1.02
CA ASN A 39 -0.85 4.08 1.97
C ASN A 39 -2.15 4.48 1.23
N GLU A 40 -2.02 5.17 0.10
CA GLU A 40 -3.16 5.52 -0.76
C GLU A 40 -3.84 4.26 -1.31
N LEU A 41 -3.07 3.31 -1.82
CA LEU A 41 -3.58 2.05 -2.34
C LEU A 41 -4.29 1.22 -1.25
N GLU A 42 -3.71 1.09 -0.06
CA GLU A 42 -4.36 0.41 1.07
C GLU A 42 -5.72 1.04 1.40
N ARG A 43 -5.78 2.38 1.45
CA ARG A 43 -7.03 3.10 1.72
C ARG A 43 -8.07 2.82 0.64
N VAL A 44 -7.69 2.96 -0.63
CA VAL A 44 -8.60 2.74 -1.77
C VAL A 44 -9.06 1.28 -1.86
N ILE A 45 -8.18 0.31 -1.59
CA ILE A 45 -8.52 -1.11 -1.56
C ILE A 45 -9.52 -1.40 -0.43
N ALA A 46 -9.28 -0.84 0.77
CA ALA A 46 -10.17 -0.99 1.91
C ALA A 46 -11.56 -0.36 1.65
N GLU A 47 -11.60 0.83 1.07
CA GLU A 47 -12.83 1.52 0.65
C GLU A 47 -13.60 0.68 -0.36
N ARG A 48 -12.93 0.17 -1.40
CA ARG A 48 -13.56 -0.68 -2.43
C ARG A 48 -14.07 -2.01 -1.88
N GLN A 49 -13.40 -2.59 -0.89
CA GLN A 49 -13.90 -3.79 -0.22
C GLN A 49 -15.16 -3.49 0.60
N ALA A 50 -15.23 -2.32 1.24
CA ALA A 50 -16.37 -1.93 2.08
C ALA A 50 -17.58 -1.53 1.23
N GLU A 51 -17.37 -0.74 0.19
CA GLU A 51 -18.45 -0.16 -0.62
C GLU A 51 -18.86 -1.04 -1.81
N MET A 52 -17.97 -1.94 -2.25
CA MET A 52 -18.18 -2.85 -3.37
C MET A 52 -18.72 -2.15 -4.65
N PRO A 53 -18.10 -1.04 -5.11
CA PRO A 53 -18.59 -0.28 -6.25
C PRO A 53 -18.67 -1.15 -7.51
N GLU A 54 -19.75 -1.00 -8.26
CA GLU A 54 -20.00 -1.78 -9.47
C GLU A 54 -18.96 -1.46 -10.55
N GLY A 55 -18.52 -2.48 -11.29
CA GLY A 55 -17.53 -2.34 -12.38
C GLY A 55 -16.08 -2.16 -11.94
N ALA A 56 -15.79 -1.92 -10.66
CA ALA A 56 -14.41 -1.81 -10.19
C ALA A 56 -13.70 -3.17 -10.17
N TYR A 57 -12.46 -3.20 -10.68
CA TYR A 57 -11.65 -4.42 -10.73
C TYR A 57 -11.40 -5.02 -9.34
N THR A 58 -11.11 -4.19 -8.33
CA THR A 58 -10.92 -4.64 -6.94
C THR A 58 -12.18 -5.32 -6.38
N THR A 59 -13.37 -4.79 -6.71
CA THR A 59 -14.65 -5.40 -6.34
C THR A 59 -14.79 -6.79 -6.96
N TYR A 60 -14.42 -6.96 -8.23
CA TYR A 60 -14.42 -8.26 -8.90
C TYR A 60 -13.49 -9.26 -8.17
N LEU A 61 -12.28 -8.85 -7.81
CA LEU A 61 -11.35 -9.71 -7.06
C LEU A 61 -11.94 -10.17 -5.72
N PHE A 62 -12.52 -9.24 -4.94
CA PHE A 62 -13.12 -9.60 -3.65
C PHE A 62 -14.38 -10.48 -3.79
N ARG A 63 -15.16 -10.32 -4.87
CA ARG A 63 -16.33 -11.19 -5.14
C ARG A 63 -15.91 -12.62 -5.47
N GLU A 64 -14.84 -12.79 -6.24
CA GLU A 64 -14.32 -14.11 -6.60
C GLU A 64 -13.54 -14.77 -5.46
N GLY A 65 -13.06 -13.98 -4.49
CA GLY A 65 -12.42 -14.45 -3.27
C GLY A 65 -10.95 -14.82 -3.41
N VAL A 66 -10.41 -15.40 -2.32
CA VAL A 66 -8.97 -15.67 -2.14
C VAL A 66 -8.33 -16.44 -3.31
N ASP A 67 -9.01 -17.44 -3.88
CA ASP A 67 -8.45 -18.26 -4.96
C ASP A 67 -8.17 -17.44 -6.23
N LYS A 68 -9.04 -16.47 -6.54
CA LYS A 68 -8.83 -15.59 -7.70
C LYS A 68 -7.70 -14.60 -7.45
N ILE A 69 -7.61 -14.07 -6.22
CA ILE A 69 -6.54 -13.16 -5.82
C ILE A 69 -5.18 -13.87 -5.86
N LEU A 70 -5.09 -15.09 -5.32
CA LEU A 70 -3.87 -15.89 -5.34
C LEU A 70 -3.42 -16.26 -6.75
N LYS A 71 -4.36 -16.54 -7.67
CA LYS A 71 -4.03 -16.74 -9.08
C LYS A 71 -3.33 -15.52 -9.68
N LYS A 72 -3.82 -14.32 -9.41
CA LYS A 72 -3.17 -13.08 -9.86
C LYS A 72 -1.80 -12.91 -9.22
N VAL A 73 -1.67 -13.06 -7.90
CA VAL A 73 -0.35 -12.99 -7.23
C VAL A 73 0.67 -13.95 -7.87
N GLY A 74 0.27 -15.18 -8.19
CA GLY A 74 1.15 -16.15 -8.86
C GLY A 74 1.49 -15.80 -10.31
N GLU A 75 0.55 -15.23 -11.05
CA GLU A 75 0.72 -14.73 -12.41
C GLU A 75 1.75 -13.60 -12.44
N GLU A 76 1.51 -12.52 -11.66
CA GLU A 76 2.39 -11.35 -11.60
C GLU A 76 3.81 -11.72 -11.12
N ALA A 77 3.91 -12.64 -10.14
CA ALA A 77 5.21 -13.12 -9.68
C ALA A 77 5.99 -13.86 -10.77
N SER A 78 5.29 -14.62 -11.62
CA SER A 78 5.91 -15.31 -12.76
C SER A 78 6.34 -14.30 -13.84
N GLU A 79 5.54 -13.27 -14.08
CA GLU A 79 5.83 -12.22 -15.05
C GLU A 79 7.02 -11.36 -14.63
N VAL A 80 7.13 -10.99 -13.34
CA VAL A 80 8.34 -10.37 -12.77
C VAL A 80 9.60 -11.20 -13.03
N ILE A 81 9.53 -12.53 -12.84
CA ILE A 81 10.67 -13.43 -13.09
C ILE A 81 11.06 -13.39 -14.58
N ILE A 82 10.08 -13.44 -15.48
CA ILE A 82 10.30 -13.45 -16.92
C ILE A 82 10.89 -12.11 -17.39
N ALA A 83 10.30 -10.99 -16.99
CA ALA A 83 10.75 -9.64 -17.33
C ALA A 83 12.19 -9.39 -16.86
N ALA A 84 12.50 -9.79 -15.61
CA ALA A 84 13.85 -9.71 -15.07
C ALA A 84 14.85 -10.55 -15.87
N LYS A 85 14.50 -11.80 -16.21
CA LYS A 85 15.34 -12.68 -17.03
C LYS A 85 15.56 -12.11 -18.44
N ASN A 86 14.58 -11.40 -18.98
CA ASN A 86 14.67 -10.75 -20.29
C ASN A 86 15.43 -9.41 -20.25
N ARG A 87 15.74 -8.89 -19.06
CA ARG A 87 16.32 -7.56 -18.83
C ARG A 87 15.44 -6.44 -19.42
N ASP A 88 14.14 -6.68 -19.44
CA ASP A 88 13.16 -5.67 -19.84
C ASP A 88 12.77 -4.84 -18.61
N HIS A 89 13.37 -3.66 -18.48
CA HIS A 89 13.10 -2.76 -17.35
C HIS A 89 11.72 -2.13 -17.41
N GLU A 90 11.15 -1.98 -18.61
CA GLU A 90 9.82 -1.41 -18.77
C GLU A 90 8.76 -2.42 -18.36
N GLU A 91 8.87 -3.67 -18.81
CA GLU A 91 7.99 -4.75 -18.37
C GLU A 91 8.16 -4.99 -16.85
N LEU A 92 9.40 -5.10 -16.37
CA LEU A 92 9.68 -5.40 -14.97
C LEU A 92 9.06 -4.40 -13.99
N LYS A 93 9.07 -3.09 -14.30
CA LYS A 93 8.45 -2.10 -13.40
C LYS A 93 6.92 -2.23 -13.36
N TRP A 94 6.27 -2.63 -14.45
CA TRP A 94 4.83 -2.83 -14.51
C TRP A 94 4.43 -4.07 -13.70
N GLU A 95 5.08 -5.20 -13.96
CA GLU A 95 4.75 -6.45 -13.24
C GLU A 95 5.10 -6.38 -11.76
N ALA A 96 6.15 -5.65 -11.39
CA ALA A 96 6.45 -5.40 -9.98
C ALA A 96 5.37 -4.55 -9.31
N ALA A 97 4.81 -3.56 -10.01
CA ALA A 97 3.72 -2.74 -9.49
C ALA A 97 2.43 -3.58 -9.33
N ASP A 98 2.11 -4.42 -10.32
CA ASP A 98 0.94 -5.29 -10.26
C ASP A 98 1.08 -6.36 -9.16
N LEU A 99 2.26 -6.94 -8.99
CA LEU A 99 2.54 -7.85 -7.88
C LEU A 99 2.32 -7.17 -6.52
N LEU A 100 2.83 -5.95 -6.33
CA LEU A 100 2.62 -5.20 -5.09
C LEU A 100 1.14 -4.90 -4.86
N TYR A 101 0.41 -4.46 -5.89
CA TYR A 101 -1.02 -4.20 -5.79
C TYR A 101 -1.81 -5.45 -5.39
N HIS A 102 -1.59 -6.59 -6.06
CA HIS A 102 -2.30 -7.83 -5.75
C HIS A 102 -1.92 -8.40 -4.39
N LEU A 103 -0.68 -8.17 -3.93
CA LEU A 103 -0.28 -8.49 -2.57
C LEU A 103 -1.08 -7.65 -1.56
N LEU A 104 -1.23 -6.34 -1.76
CA LEU A 104 -2.06 -5.50 -0.87
C LEU A 104 -3.53 -5.94 -0.85
N VAL A 105 -4.09 -6.32 -2.01
CA VAL A 105 -5.46 -6.87 -2.07
C VAL A 105 -5.57 -8.18 -1.27
N LEU A 106 -4.59 -9.07 -1.39
CA LEU A 106 -4.53 -10.31 -0.62
C LEU A 106 -4.46 -10.05 0.88
N LEU A 107 -3.57 -9.15 1.31
CA LEU A 107 -3.43 -8.77 2.72
C LEU A 107 -4.75 -8.25 3.27
N ARG A 108 -5.42 -7.38 2.52
CA ARG A 108 -6.74 -6.86 2.91
C ARG A 108 -7.80 -7.95 3.00
N GLU A 109 -7.85 -8.87 2.03
CA GLU A 109 -8.80 -9.99 2.04
C GLU A 109 -8.59 -10.91 3.25
N GLN A 110 -7.34 -11.13 3.64
CA GLN A 110 -6.94 -11.93 4.80
C GLN A 110 -7.00 -11.18 6.13
N SER A 111 -7.44 -9.90 6.12
CA SER A 111 -7.44 -9.03 7.31
C SER A 111 -6.07 -8.92 7.99
N LEU A 112 -4.98 -8.98 7.20
CA LEU A 112 -3.60 -8.86 7.67
C LEU A 112 -3.08 -7.44 7.35
N PRO A 113 -2.79 -6.58 8.34
CA PRO A 113 -2.25 -5.25 8.11
C PRO A 113 -0.89 -5.26 7.39
N LEU A 114 -0.64 -4.30 6.49
CA LEU A 114 0.68 -4.12 5.88
C LEU A 114 1.75 -3.83 6.94
N ASP A 115 1.40 -3.10 7.99
CA ASP A 115 2.29 -2.78 9.10
C ASP A 115 2.90 -4.03 9.74
N ASP A 116 2.13 -5.12 9.88
CA ASP A 116 2.63 -6.39 10.41
C ASP A 116 3.71 -6.99 9.49
N VAL A 117 3.53 -6.88 8.17
CA VAL A 117 4.53 -7.32 7.18
C VAL A 117 5.78 -6.44 7.23
N LEU A 118 5.60 -5.11 7.36
CA LEU A 118 6.72 -4.17 7.49
C LEU A 118 7.52 -4.41 8.78
N ASP A 119 6.85 -4.74 9.88
CA ASP A 119 7.51 -5.07 11.14
C ASP A 119 8.33 -6.36 11.04
N VAL A 120 7.84 -7.38 10.31
CA VAL A 120 8.63 -8.56 9.97
C VAL A 120 9.88 -8.18 9.15
N LEU A 121 9.77 -7.28 8.18
CA LEU A 121 10.91 -6.80 7.41
C LEU A 121 11.93 -6.04 8.27
N LYS A 122 11.45 -5.14 9.15
CA LYS A 122 12.31 -4.41 10.10
C LYS A 122 13.07 -5.38 11.00
N LYS A 123 12.37 -6.36 11.57
CA LYS A 123 12.97 -7.39 12.43
C LYS A 123 14.07 -8.15 11.68
N ARG A 124 13.77 -8.67 10.48
CA ARG A 124 14.74 -9.40 9.67
C ARG A 124 15.97 -8.56 9.31
N HIS A 125 15.79 -7.26 9.03
CA HIS A 125 16.91 -6.38 8.75
C HIS A 125 17.80 -6.19 9.98
N SER A 126 17.21 -5.94 11.15
CA SER A 126 17.95 -5.77 12.40
C SER A 126 18.69 -7.03 12.88
N GLU A 127 18.16 -8.22 12.58
CA GLU A 127 18.80 -9.50 12.90
C GLU A 127 19.98 -9.84 11.97
N ILE A 128 20.01 -9.29 10.75
CA ILE A 128 21.12 -9.47 9.80
C ILE A 128 22.31 -8.56 10.15
N GLU A 129 22.07 -7.47 10.89
CA GLU A 129 23.10 -6.52 11.31
C GLU A 129 23.81 -6.87 12.63
N GLN A 130 23.44 -7.98 13.28
CA GLN A 130 24.09 -8.52 14.49
C GLN A 130 24.94 -9.75 14.18
#